data_AF-A0A1E4I662-F1
#
_entry.id   AF-A0A1E4I662-F1
#
_cell.length_a   1.000
_cell.length_b   1.000
_cell.length_c   1.000
_cell.angle_alpha   90.00
_cell.angle_beta   90.00
_cell.angle_gamma   90.00
#
_symmetry.space_group_name_H-M   'P 1'
#
loop_
_entity.id
_entity.type
_entity.pdbx_description
1 polymer ?
#
loop_
_entity_poly.entity_id
_entity_poly.type
_entity_poly.pdbx_seq_one_letter_code
_entity_poly.pdbx_strand_id
1 'polypeptide(L)'
;MVVGNNAYTGDFSFKSRFEEGAGTNPEELIAAAHAGCYSMQLSAMLAAAGKNPTSVSTTAHVTLQIVDEKPTITKIALDTVGVVPGLSTDEFEQFAQDAKSACLITRALSGVETVTLKAELGS
;
A
#
# COMPACT_ATOMS: atom_id res chain seq x y z
N MET A 1 -4.02 21.00 0.14
CA MET A 1 -3.99 20.00 -0.95
C MET A 1 -5.41 19.48 -1.17
N VAL A 2 -5.85 19.32 -2.42
CA VAL A 2 -7.20 18.84 -2.77
C VAL A 2 -7.07 17.64 -3.72
N VAL A 3 -7.83 16.57 -3.48
CA VAL A 3 -7.81 15.34 -4.30
C VAL A 3 -9.12 15.18 -5.07
N GLY A 4 -9.01 15.00 -6.38
CA GLY A 4 -10.16 14.80 -7.28
C GLY A 4 -11.17 15.95 -7.21
N ASN A 5 -12.46 15.60 -7.25
CA ASN A 5 -13.58 16.54 -7.15
C ASN A 5 -13.90 16.87 -5.68
N ASN A 6 -12.92 17.35 -4.91
CA ASN A 6 -13.02 17.64 -3.47
C ASN A 6 -13.33 16.41 -2.59
N ALA A 7 -12.97 15.20 -3.04
CA ALA A 7 -13.17 13.98 -2.27
C ALA A 7 -12.31 13.94 -0.99
N TYR A 8 -11.17 14.63 -0.99
CA TYR A 8 -10.34 14.87 0.18
C TYR A 8 -9.70 16.25 0.10
N THR A 9 -9.64 16.95 1.24
CA THR A 9 -8.89 18.19 1.42
C THR A 9 -8.06 18.07 2.69
N GLY A 10 -6.75 18.30 2.56
CA GLY A 10 -5.82 18.25 3.69
C GLY A 10 -4.82 19.38 3.62
N ASP A 11 -4.50 19.97 4.76
CA ASP A 11 -3.45 20.98 4.88
C ASP A 11 -2.10 20.35 4.50
N PHE A 12 -1.32 21.07 3.69
CA PHE A 12 -0.03 20.59 3.20
C PHE A 12 0.93 21.77 3.12
N SER A 13 2.13 21.59 3.65
CA SER A 13 3.18 22.61 3.68
C SER A 13 4.55 21.96 3.57
N PHE A 14 5.61 22.77 3.42
CA PHE A 14 6.98 22.28 3.52
C PHE A 14 7.22 21.55 4.85
N LYS A 15 6.71 22.15 5.95
CA LYS A 15 6.84 21.61 7.30
C LYS A 15 6.17 20.24 7.44
N SER A 16 4.95 20.06 6.91
CA SER A 16 4.24 18.76 6.99
C SER A 16 4.85 17.66 6.11
N ARG A 17 5.77 18.02 5.19
CA ARG A 17 6.44 17.06 4.30
C ARG A 17 7.83 16.65 4.77
N PHE A 18 8.62 17.62 5.20
CA PHE A 18 10.05 17.43 5.46
C PHE A 18 10.44 17.56 6.93
N GLU A 19 9.51 18.00 7.78
CA GLU A 19 9.69 18.13 9.22
C GLU A 19 8.52 17.45 9.96
N GLU A 20 8.53 17.49 11.29
CA GLU A 20 7.34 17.16 12.07
C GLU A 20 6.39 18.36 12.12
N GLY A 21 5.23 18.23 11.48
CA GLY A 21 4.22 19.28 11.43
C GLY A 21 2.82 18.74 11.16
N ALA A 22 1.81 19.46 11.62
CA ALA A 22 0.41 19.13 11.34
C ALA A 22 0.08 19.28 9.85
N GLY A 23 -0.86 18.47 9.36
CA GLY A 23 -1.21 18.36 7.95
C GLY A 23 -0.87 16.98 7.41
N THR A 24 -1.16 16.77 6.14
CA THR A 24 -0.79 15.56 5.38
C THR A 24 0.41 15.86 4.47
N ASN A 25 0.80 14.88 3.66
CA ASN A 25 1.80 15.01 2.61
C ASN A 25 1.47 14.08 1.41
N PRO A 26 2.06 14.32 0.22
CA PRO A 26 1.87 13.46 -0.94
C PRO A 26 2.24 11.99 -0.70
N GLU A 27 3.24 11.74 0.14
CA GLU A 27 3.71 10.39 0.46
C GLU A 27 2.63 9.56 1.19
N GLU A 28 1.87 10.14 2.11
CA GLU A 28 0.70 9.51 2.75
C GLU A 28 -0.40 9.19 1.75
N LEU A 29 -0.64 10.05 0.75
CA LEU A 29 -1.64 9.77 -0.28
C LEU A 29 -1.20 8.65 -1.23
N ILE A 30 0.10 8.55 -1.54
CA ILE A 30 0.68 7.42 -2.26
C ILE A 30 0.51 6.14 -1.44
N ALA A 31 0.78 6.20 -0.13
CA ALA A 31 0.58 5.09 0.78
C ALA A 31 -0.88 4.60 0.74
N ALA A 32 -1.83 5.52 0.89
CA ALA A 32 -3.27 5.19 0.84
C ALA A 32 -3.67 4.56 -0.50
N ALA A 33 -3.21 5.13 -1.62
CA ALA A 33 -3.49 4.59 -2.95
C ALA A 33 -2.93 3.17 -3.13
N HIS A 34 -1.69 2.93 -2.67
CA HIS A 34 -1.04 1.62 -2.80
C HIS A 34 -1.73 0.57 -1.92
N ALA A 35 -1.98 0.88 -0.65
CA ALA A 35 -2.69 0.01 0.28
C ALA A 35 -4.08 -0.37 -0.25
N GLY A 36 -4.83 0.59 -0.80
CA GLY A 36 -6.16 0.37 -1.39
C GLY A 36 -6.10 -0.54 -2.62
N CYS A 37 -5.22 -0.23 -3.58
CA CYS A 37 -5.03 -1.06 -4.78
C CYS A 37 -4.65 -2.50 -4.44
N TYR A 38 -3.65 -2.66 -3.57
CA TYR A 38 -3.16 -3.97 -3.18
C TYR A 38 -4.24 -4.79 -2.48
N SER A 39 -4.95 -4.21 -1.51
CA SER A 39 -6.02 -4.90 -0.77
C SER A 39 -7.14 -5.38 -1.69
N MET A 40 -7.54 -4.52 -2.65
CA MET A 40 -8.55 -4.87 -3.65
C MET A 40 -8.05 -5.99 -4.56
N GLN A 41 -6.81 -5.92 -5.04
CA GLN A 41 -6.21 -6.92 -5.92
C GLN A 41 -6.12 -8.30 -5.23
N LEU A 42 -5.65 -8.35 -3.98
CA LEU A 42 -5.59 -9.58 -3.20
C LEU A 42 -6.98 -10.19 -3.01
N SER A 43 -7.95 -9.36 -2.60
CA SER A 43 -9.35 -9.80 -2.42
C SER A 43 -9.95 -10.37 -3.71
N ALA A 44 -9.69 -9.71 -4.85
CA ALA A 44 -10.19 -10.14 -6.15
C ALA A 44 -9.58 -11.47 -6.59
N MET A 45 -8.28 -11.69 -6.37
CA MET A 45 -7.60 -12.94 -6.74
C MET A 45 -8.06 -14.11 -5.89
N LEU A 46 -8.21 -13.90 -4.57
CA LEU A 46 -8.77 -14.91 -3.67
C LEU A 46 -10.18 -15.30 -4.10
N ALA A 47 -11.05 -14.32 -4.37
CA ALA A 47 -12.42 -14.56 -4.83
C ALA A 47 -12.47 -15.31 -6.17
N ALA A 48 -11.61 -14.94 -7.13
CA ALA A 48 -11.52 -15.64 -8.43
C ALA A 48 -11.07 -17.10 -8.29
N ALA A 49 -10.29 -17.42 -7.26
CA ALA A 49 -9.89 -18.78 -6.91
C ALA A 49 -10.93 -19.53 -6.03
N GLY A 50 -12.12 -18.95 -5.82
CA GLY A 50 -13.18 -19.55 -5.00
C GLY A 50 -12.91 -19.50 -3.49
N LYS A 51 -11.93 -18.70 -3.04
CA LYS A 51 -11.66 -18.43 -1.63
C LYS A 51 -12.44 -17.19 -1.22
N ASN A 52 -13.11 -17.22 -0.07
CA ASN A 52 -13.97 -16.12 0.38
C ASN A 52 -13.29 -15.33 1.52
N PRO A 53 -12.50 -14.29 1.23
CA PRO A 53 -11.93 -13.44 2.28
C PRO A 53 -13.05 -12.70 3.02
N THR A 54 -13.03 -12.74 4.35
CA THR A 54 -13.95 -11.95 5.19
C THR A 54 -13.37 -10.56 5.48
N SER A 55 -12.04 -10.42 5.48
CA SER A 55 -11.37 -9.13 5.54
C SER A 55 -10.00 -9.19 4.85
N VAL A 56 -9.59 -8.05 4.29
CA VAL A 56 -8.21 -7.77 3.87
C VAL A 56 -7.91 -6.33 4.26
N SER A 57 -6.95 -6.14 5.16
CA SER A 57 -6.51 -4.83 5.62
C SER A 57 -5.03 -4.68 5.31
N THR A 58 -4.66 -3.58 4.66
CA THR A 58 -3.26 -3.27 4.34
C THR A 58 -2.91 -1.87 4.82
N THR A 59 -1.76 -1.74 5.48
CA THR A 59 -1.10 -0.47 5.72
C THR A 59 0.08 -0.35 4.77
N ALA A 60 0.30 0.83 4.21
CA ALA A 60 1.49 1.13 3.43
C ALA A 60 2.33 2.18 4.14
N HIS A 61 3.63 1.97 4.15
CA HIS A 61 4.62 2.88 4.72
C HIS A 61 5.55 3.36 3.62
N VAL A 62 5.48 4.65 3.29
CA VAL A 62 6.31 5.28 2.27
C VAL A 62 7.51 5.93 2.94
N THR A 63 8.71 5.63 2.47
CA THR A 63 9.97 6.20 2.98
C THR A 63 10.49 7.23 2.00
N LEU A 64 10.62 8.48 2.46
CA LEU A 64 11.23 9.59 1.74
C LEU A 64 12.64 9.84 2.29
N GLN A 65 13.64 9.91 1.41
CA GLN A 65 15.03 10.16 1.78
C GLN A 65 15.67 11.15 0.80
N ILE A 66 16.80 11.75 1.20
CA ILE A 66 17.65 12.51 0.29
C ILE A 66 18.67 11.55 -0.32
N VAL A 67 18.61 11.36 -1.64
CA VAL A 67 19.56 10.56 -2.42
C VAL A 67 20.18 11.50 -3.45
N ASP A 68 21.51 11.58 -3.50
CA ASP A 68 22.24 12.50 -4.39
C ASP A 68 21.70 13.94 -4.36
N GLU A 69 21.51 14.47 -3.15
CA GLU A 69 20.96 15.82 -2.87
C GLU A 69 19.51 16.05 -3.33
N LYS A 70 18.76 14.98 -3.69
CA LYS A 70 17.38 15.06 -4.17
C LYS A 70 16.41 14.26 -3.29
N PRO A 71 15.26 14.84 -2.88
CA PRO A 71 14.19 14.08 -2.24
C PRO A 71 13.68 12.97 -3.15
N THR A 72 13.71 11.74 -2.65
CA THR A 72 13.41 10.52 -3.39
C THR A 72 12.61 9.57 -2.51
N ILE A 73 11.52 9.01 -3.05
CA ILE A 73 10.80 7.90 -2.41
C ILE A 73 11.61 6.63 -2.68
N THR A 74 12.30 6.13 -1.66
CA THR A 74 13.23 4.99 -1.81
C THR A 74 12.56 3.65 -1.51
N LYS A 75 11.56 3.65 -0.63
CA LYS A 75 10.90 2.42 -0.20
C LYS A 75 9.41 2.57 0.01
N ILE A 76 8.66 1.52 -0.31
CA ILE A 76 7.29 1.30 0.15
C ILE A 76 7.22 -0.06 0.84
N ALA A 77 6.80 -0.10 2.10
CA ALA A 77 6.50 -1.34 2.82
C ALA A 77 4.99 -1.53 2.93
N LEU A 78 4.49 -2.68 2.48
CA LEU A 78 3.10 -3.09 2.66
C LEU A 78 3.02 -4.09 3.81
N ASP A 79 2.14 -3.83 4.77
CA ASP A 79 1.82 -4.73 5.87
C ASP A 79 0.35 -5.11 5.76
N THR A 80 0.08 -6.39 5.50
CA THR A 80 -1.27 -6.90 5.22
C THR A 80 -1.67 -7.98 6.20
N VAL A 81 -2.89 -7.87 6.71
CA VAL A 81 -3.58 -8.94 7.42
C VAL A 81 -4.84 -9.30 6.64
N GLY A 82 -4.98 -10.57 6.25
CA GLY A 82 -6.19 -11.09 5.62
C GLY A 82 -6.83 -12.18 6.45
N VAL A 83 -8.16 -12.24 6.49
CA VAL A 83 -8.91 -13.33 7.14
C VAL A 83 -9.64 -14.11 6.05
N VAL A 84 -9.23 -15.37 5.84
CA VAL A 84 -9.76 -16.22 4.77
C VAL A 84 -10.03 -17.63 5.32
N PRO A 85 -11.28 -17.95 5.71
CA PRO A 85 -11.60 -19.24 6.31
C PRO A 85 -11.19 -20.42 5.42
N GLY A 86 -10.47 -21.37 6.02
CA GLY A 86 -10.05 -22.61 5.34
C GLY A 86 -8.89 -22.47 4.36
N LEU A 87 -8.24 -21.31 4.28
CA LEU A 87 -7.00 -21.12 3.53
C LEU A 87 -5.79 -21.45 4.41
N SER A 88 -4.77 -22.11 3.87
CA SER A 88 -3.51 -22.28 4.58
C SER A 88 -2.67 -20.99 4.52
N THR A 89 -1.75 -20.83 5.49
CA THR A 89 -0.81 -19.70 5.51
C THR A 89 0.04 -19.63 4.23
N ASP A 90 0.55 -20.77 3.76
CA ASP A 90 1.38 -20.84 2.56
C ASP A 90 0.60 -20.45 1.30
N GLU A 91 -0.65 -20.93 1.14
CA GLU A 91 -1.52 -20.49 0.04
C GLU A 91 -1.80 -18.99 0.12
N PHE A 92 -2.08 -18.46 1.31
CA PHE A 92 -2.33 -17.04 1.50
C PHE A 92 -1.12 -16.19 1.12
N GLU A 93 0.08 -16.58 1.55
CA GLU A 93 1.31 -15.89 1.22
C GLU A 93 1.56 -15.88 -0.29
N GLN A 94 1.30 -17.00 -0.98
CA GLN A 94 1.40 -17.05 -2.44
C GLN A 94 0.45 -16.06 -3.12
N PHE A 95 -0.84 -16.05 -2.74
CA PHE A 95 -1.81 -15.07 -3.26
C PHE A 95 -1.39 -13.62 -2.96
N ALA A 96 -0.83 -13.37 -1.78
CA ALA A 96 -0.36 -12.05 -1.37
C ALA A 96 0.80 -11.55 -2.25
N GLN A 97 1.79 -12.40 -2.54
CA GLN A 97 2.91 -12.04 -3.43
C GLN A 97 2.45 -11.85 -4.89
N ASP A 98 1.53 -12.68 -5.37
CA ASP A 98 0.97 -12.54 -6.72
C ASP A 98 0.18 -11.24 -6.85
N ALA A 99 -0.62 -10.88 -5.83
CA ALA A 99 -1.37 -9.63 -5.79
C ALA A 99 -0.46 -8.39 -5.75
N LYS A 100 0.66 -8.46 -5.03
CA LYS A 100 1.68 -7.39 -5.00
C LYS A 100 2.19 -7.08 -6.40
N SER A 101 2.49 -8.13 -7.15
CA SER A 101 3.04 -8.05 -8.51
C SER A 101 1.99 -7.59 -9.52
N ALA A 102 0.72 -7.94 -9.31
CA ALA A 102 -0.40 -7.57 -10.18
C ALA A 102 -0.99 -6.17 -9.90
N CYS A 103 -0.80 -5.59 -8.71
CA CYS A 103 -1.41 -4.31 -8.36
C CYS A 103 -0.95 -3.18 -9.29
N LEU A 104 -1.93 -2.44 -9.81
CA LEU A 104 -1.74 -1.32 -10.73
C LEU A 104 -0.82 -0.24 -10.18
N ILE A 105 -0.91 0.05 -8.87
CA ILE A 105 -0.08 1.06 -8.20
C ILE A 105 1.35 0.58 -8.05
N THR A 106 1.61 -0.70 -7.73
CA THR A 106 2.97 -1.25 -7.75
C THR A 106 3.62 -1.04 -9.12
N ARG A 107 2.88 -1.31 -10.20
CA ARG A 107 3.39 -1.11 -11.57
C ARG A 107 3.63 0.37 -11.90
N ALA A 108 2.73 1.26 -11.49
CA ALA A 108 2.87 2.70 -11.70
C ALA A 108 4.07 3.28 -10.92
N LEU A 109 4.37 2.72 -9.74
CA LEU A 109 5.47 3.12 -8.86
C LEU A 109 6.75 2.31 -9.11
N SER A 110 6.95 1.77 -10.33
CA SER A 110 8.13 0.99 -10.70
C SER A 110 9.47 1.75 -10.63
N GLY A 111 9.44 3.08 -10.48
CA GLY A 111 10.62 3.89 -10.20
C GLY A 111 11.07 3.90 -8.74
N VAL A 112 10.28 3.36 -7.81
CA VAL A 112 10.68 3.19 -6.40
C VAL A 112 11.61 1.99 -6.30
N GLU A 113 12.79 2.20 -5.71
CA GLU A 113 13.84 1.18 -5.63
C GLU A 113 13.36 -0.12 -4.96
N THR A 114 12.64 -0.01 -3.85
CA THR A 114 12.22 -1.17 -3.07
C THR A 114 10.73 -1.13 -2.70
N VAL A 115 9.99 -2.19 -3.04
CA VAL A 115 8.65 -2.45 -2.49
C VAL A 115 8.66 -3.77 -1.74
N THR A 116 8.39 -3.76 -0.44
CA THR A 116 8.32 -4.97 0.40
C THR A 116 6.89 -5.31 0.78
N LEU A 117 6.63 -6.57 1.10
CA LEU A 117 5.35 -7.05 1.60
C LEU A 117 5.58 -7.95 2.80
N LYS A 118 4.87 -7.69 3.88
CA LYS A 118 4.63 -8.60 5.00
C LYS A 118 3.15 -8.98 4.96
N ALA A 119 2.85 -10.25 4.80
CA ALA A 119 1.48 -10.75 4.73
C ALA A 119 1.23 -11.77 5.85
N GLU A 120 0.16 -11.57 6.61
CA GLU A 120 -0.25 -12.45 7.69
C GLU A 120 -1.68 -12.93 7.47
N LEU A 121 -1.91 -14.23 7.61
CA LEU A 121 -3.25 -14.80 7.65
C LEU A 121 -3.76 -14.67 9.09
N GLY A 122 -4.75 -13.80 9.27
CA GLY A 122 -5.46 -13.61 10.53
C GLY A 122 -6.44 -14.74 10.82
N SER A 123 -6.85 -14.81 12.09
CA SER A 123 -7.87 -15.72 12.62
C SER A 123 -9.28 -15.15 12.52
#